data_AF-A0A090TBH5-F1
#
_entry.id   AF-A0A090TBH5-F1
#
_cell.length_a   1.000
_cell.length_b   1.000
_cell.length_c   1.000
_cell.angle_alpha   90.00
_cell.angle_beta   90.00
_cell.angle_gamma   90.00
#
_symmetry.space_group_name_H-M   'P 1'
#
loop_
_entity.id
_entity.type
_entity.pdbx_description
1 polymer ?
#
loop_
_entity_poly.entity_id
_entity_poly.type
_entity_poly.pdbx_seq_one_letter_code
_entity_poly.pdbx_strand_id
1 'polypeptide(L)' 'MKTLMQYDYTVTVRKTRGDDIDAACGQLVGDVIDRTKRTQQIAAQKGQQAIPVKAV' A
#
# COMPACT_ATOMS: atom_id res chain seq x y z
N MET A 1 -23.47 4.76 18.26
CA MET A 1 -22.21 4.19 17.75
C MET A 1 -22.30 2.67 17.80
N LYS A 2 -22.91 2.04 16.78
CA LYS A 2 -23.07 0.58 16.57
C LYS A 2 -23.75 0.32 15.20
N THR A 3 -23.48 1.16 14.20
CA THR A 3 -24.23 1.18 12.92
C THR A 3 -24.23 -0.17 12.23
N LEU A 4 -23.08 -0.86 12.16
CA LEU A 4 -22.99 -2.19 11.57
C LEU A 4 -23.77 -3.26 12.37
N MET A 5 -23.86 -3.12 13.69
CA MET A 5 -24.66 -4.03 14.53
C MET A 5 -26.17 -3.81 14.33
N GLN A 6 -26.61 -2.62 13.90
CA GLN A 6 -28.03 -2.35 13.61
C GLN A 6 -28.53 -3.05 12.35
N TYR A 7 -27.61 -3.41 11.44
CA TYR A 7 -27.89 -4.20 10.25
C TYR A 7 -27.65 -5.71 10.47
N ASP A 8 -27.63 -6.15 11.73
CA ASP A 8 -27.43 -7.55 12.12
C ASP A 8 -26.12 -8.19 11.63
N TYR A 9 -25.08 -7.38 11.38
CA TYR A 9 -23.75 -7.89 11.11
C TYR A 9 -23.01 -8.26 12.40
N THR A 10 -22.44 -9.47 12.43
CA THR A 10 -21.50 -9.88 13.48
C THR A 10 -20.19 -9.11 13.34
N VAL A 11 -20.01 -8.10 14.18
CA VAL A 11 -18.80 -7.25 14.18
C VAL A 11 -18.17 -7.19 15.57
N THR A 12 -16.83 -7.21 15.61
CA THR A 12 -16.05 -7.09 16.84
C THR A 12 -14.87 -6.15 16.64
N VAL A 13 -14.52 -5.40 17.68
CA VAL A 13 -13.31 -4.58 17.68
C VAL A 13 -12.15 -5.45 18.15
N ARG A 14 -11.08 -5.52 17.35
CA ARG A 14 -9.86 -6.25 17.71
C ARG A 14 -9.11 -5.50 18.82
N LYS A 15 -8.65 -6.22 19.83
CA LYS A 15 -7.72 -5.66 20.83
C LYS A 15 -6.33 -5.52 20.18
N THR A 16 -5.68 -4.38 20.37
CA THR A 16 -4.27 -4.20 19.99
C THR A 16 -3.39 -5.13 20.83
N ARG A 17 -2.44 -5.82 20.20
CA ARG A 17 -1.51 -6.76 20.85
C ARG A 17 -0.11 -6.52 20.30
N GLY A 18 0.90 -6.49 21.19
CA GLY A 18 2.31 -6.36 20.81
C GLY A 18 2.74 -4.96 20.37
N ASP A 19 2.03 -3.92 20.79
CA ASP A 19 2.33 -2.51 20.43
C ASP A 19 3.61 -2.00 21.11
N ASP A 20 3.91 -2.52 22.30
CA ASP A 20 5.12 -2.23 23.08
C ASP A 20 6.41 -2.84 22.48
N ILE A 21 6.26 -3.73 21.50
CA ILE A 21 7.35 -4.46 20.85
C ILE A 21 7.28 -4.36 19.31
N ASP A 22 6.58 -3.34 18.78
CA ASP A 22 6.44 -3.09 17.34
C ASP A 22 5.90 -4.29 16.52
N ALA A 23 5.05 -5.11 17.14
CA ALA A 23 4.48 -6.32 16.57
C ALA A 23 2.96 -6.25 16.35
N ALA A 24 2.33 -5.09 16.59
CA ALA A 24 0.92 -4.91 16.29
C ALA A 24 0.67 -4.89 14.76
N CYS A 25 -0.60 -5.06 14.39
CA CYS A 25 -0.99 -5.02 12.98
C CYS A 25 -0.53 -3.70 12.32
N GLY A 26 0.28 -3.80 11.27
CA GLY A 26 0.81 -2.64 10.53
C GLY A 26 2.22 -2.17 10.95
N GLN A 27 2.80 -2.71 12.02
CA GLN A 27 4.12 -2.30 12.52
C GLN A 27 5.28 -3.14 11.96
N LEU A 28 5.00 -4.27 11.31
CA LEU A 28 6.05 -5.17 10.82
C LEU A 28 6.77 -4.59 9.60
N VAL A 29 7.92 -3.94 9.83
CA VAL A 29 8.78 -3.38 8.77
C VAL A 29 9.75 -4.45 8.21
N GLY A 30 10.32 -5.27 9.09
CA GLY A 30 11.36 -6.25 8.72
C GLY A 30 12.63 -5.59 8.16
N ASP A 31 13.51 -6.40 7.55
CA ASP A 31 14.63 -5.91 6.75
C ASP A 31 14.28 -6.07 5.27
N VAL A 32 14.15 -4.95 4.55
CA VAL A 32 13.65 -4.93 3.17
C VAL A 32 14.59 -4.12 2.28
N ILE A 33 15.16 -4.79 1.27
CA ILE A 33 15.88 -4.13 0.19
C ILE A 33 14.87 -3.65 -0.87
N ASP A 34 14.46 -2.39 -0.78
CA ASP A 34 13.55 -1.77 -1.76
C ASP A 34 14.25 -1.52 -3.11
N ARG A 35 13.72 -2.13 -4.18
CA ARG A 35 14.21 -1.97 -5.57
C ARG A 35 13.24 -1.19 -6.47
N THR A 36 12.11 -0.74 -5.94
CA THR A 36 11.01 -0.15 -6.72
C THR A 36 11.34 1.26 -7.24
N LYS A 37 12.17 2.02 -6.53
CA LYS A 37 12.62 3.38 -6.93
C LYS A 37 13.26 3.41 -8.32
N ARG A 38 14.03 2.37 -8.68
CA ARG A 38 14.64 2.24 -10.01
C ARG A 38 13.59 2.01 -11.09
N THR A 39 12.62 1.15 -10.82
CA THR A 39 11.51 0.85 -11.74
C THR A 39 10.65 2.09 -11.98
N GLN A 40 10.38 2.89 -10.95
CA GLN A 40 9.65 4.15 -11.06
C GLN A 40 10.39 5.18 -11.93
N GLN A 41 11.71 5.32 -11.75
CA GLN A 41 12.53 6.20 -12.59
C GLN A 41 12.54 5.75 -14.06
N ILE A 42 12.69 4.45 -14.33
CA ILE A 42 12.64 3.90 -15.69
C ILE A 42 11.24 4.08 -16.30
N ALA A 43 10.17 3.87 -15.53
CA ALA A 43 8.80 4.07 -16.01
C ALA A 43 8.52 5.53 -16.34
N ALA A 44 8.97 6.47 -15.49
CA ALA A 44 8.85 7.91 -15.74
C ALA A 44 9.62 8.33 -17.01
N GLN A 45 10.82 7.79 -17.24
CA GLN A 45 11.61 8.04 -18.44
C GLN A 45 10.98 7.44 -19.70
N LYS A 46 10.37 6.26 -19.61
CA LYS A 46 9.65 5.62 -20.73
C LYS A 46 8.40 6.40 -21.16
N GLY A 47 7.72 7.07 -20.23
CA GLY A 47 6.55 7.91 -20.52
C GLY A 47 6.87 9.20 -21.30
N GLN A 48 8.15 9.61 -21.34
CA GLN A 48 8.60 10.83 -22.02
C GLN A 48 9.12 10.58 -23.45
N GLN A 49 9.25 9.32 -23.88
CA GLN A 49 9.67 8.96 -25.23
C GLN A 49 8.46 8.79 -26.17
N ALA A 50 7.67 9.85 -26.35
CA ALA A 50 6.76 9.94 -27.48
C ALA A 50 7.59 10.31 -28.72
N ILE A 51 8.06 9.30 -29.46
CA ILE A 51 8.72 9.52 -30.76
C ILE A 51 7.64 10.09 -31.70
N PRO A 52 7.78 11.30 -32.26
CA PRO A 52 6.81 11.83 -33.20
C PRO A 52 6.91 11.03 -34.50
N VAL A 53 5.99 10.08 -34.69
CA VAL A 53 5.82 9.43 -35.99
C VAL A 53 5.23 10.45 -36.95
N LYS A 54 5.98 10.77 -38.01
CA LYS A 54 5.52 11.67 -39.06
C LYS A 54 4.39 10.97 -39.81
N ALA A 55 3.16 11.46 -39.65
CA ALA A 55 2.02 10.95 -40.41
C ALA A 55 2.28 11.17 -41.91
N VAL A 56 2.22 10.07 -42.66
CA VAL A 56 2.28 10.03 -44.12
C VAL A 56 0.93 10.49 -44.67
#